data_AF-A0A5P8KF82-F1
#
_entry.id   AF-A0A5P8KF82-F1
#
_cell.length_a   1.000
_cell.length_b   1.000
_cell.length_c   1.000
_cell.angle_alpha   90.00
_cell.angle_beta   90.00
_cell.angle_gamma   90.00
#
_symmetry.space_group_name_H-M   'P 1'
#
loop_
_entity.id
_entity.type
_entity.pdbx_description
1 polymer ?
#
loop_
_entity_poly.entity_id
_entity_poly.type
_entity_poly.pdbx_seq_one_letter_code
_entity_poly.pdbx_strand_id
1 'polypeptide(L)'
;MSRLACPLCGQQVAANRQGLARHQRADGEPCLPDDDSAPAIGTPAVGCGAVALSVVAAVVFGSWPLLWVCLLVSAGVIVWRANLSPAARIAAADRRAVQAVAQGATTADTGPPVRDVEAEAKRLLEELPPLGATVEDAVAAGMARLRPFDPQPLKVRFTKLARAHVAADERILGLAVGPDQGPSGGGRVLAVVTDRALVVKDRDVVYRDDTPETQPGAYGYLASGARTFSFSTNHGLETAVAARALAAASPRRTAVAPSGRPPERLIREARDAELSAAEWMRHLGFADAVATPVGADGGVDVVSARAVAQVELEGKPTGRPTVQQLHGVAAQEKKTGVFFSVAGYTPQARTWAQTSGTLLFRFDRQGAVEAVNAVAHELLAEADARADTGAEAGADTGADAGADADARGTAGGR
;
A
#
# COMPACT_ATOMS: atom_id res chain seq x y z
N MET A 1 30.87 -13.75 -27.29
CA MET A 1 31.18 -12.30 -27.26
C MET A 1 29.91 -11.56 -26.89
N SER A 2 29.85 -11.02 -25.68
CA SER A 2 28.65 -10.37 -25.14
C SER A 2 28.30 -9.12 -25.97
N ARG A 3 27.02 -8.97 -26.32
CA ARG A 3 26.48 -7.78 -26.99
C ARG A 3 25.57 -7.04 -26.03
N LEU A 4 25.65 -5.72 -26.02
CA LEU A 4 24.83 -4.84 -25.20
C LEU A 4 24.04 -3.89 -26.10
N ALA A 5 22.84 -3.50 -25.69
CA ALA A 5 22.10 -2.45 -26.37
C ALA A 5 22.76 -1.09 -26.10
N CYS A 6 23.09 -0.35 -27.15
CA CYS A 6 23.56 1.03 -27.04
C CYS A 6 22.46 1.87 -26.35
N PRO A 7 22.75 2.57 -25.25
CA PRO A 7 21.74 3.31 -24.50
C PRO A 7 21.18 4.53 -25.27
N LEU A 8 21.84 4.97 -26.35
CA LEU A 8 21.45 6.13 -27.14
C LEU A 8 20.55 5.77 -28.33
N CYS A 9 20.84 4.66 -29.03
CA CYS A 9 20.12 4.27 -30.25
C CYS A 9 19.44 2.89 -30.17
N GLY A 10 19.65 2.13 -29.09
CA GLY A 10 19.05 0.80 -28.88
C GLY A 10 19.66 -0.34 -29.70
N GLN A 11 20.68 -0.10 -30.53
CA GLN A 11 21.29 -1.13 -31.39
C GLN A 11 22.26 -2.03 -30.62
N GLN A 12 22.43 -3.27 -31.08
CA GLN A 12 23.33 -4.24 -30.45
C GLN A 12 24.80 -3.96 -30.81
N VAL A 13 25.62 -3.66 -29.79
CA VAL A 13 27.05 -3.33 -29.94
C VAL A 13 27.90 -4.34 -29.16
N ALA A 14 29.12 -4.61 -29.62
CA ALA A 14 30.08 -5.42 -28.89
C ALA A 14 30.36 -4.78 -27.52
N ALA A 15 30.26 -5.56 -26.45
CA ALA A 15 30.47 -5.11 -25.07
C ALA A 15 31.95 -4.89 -24.73
N ASN A 16 32.66 -4.10 -25.55
CA ASN A 16 34.02 -3.66 -25.29
C ASN A 16 34.16 -2.15 -25.55
N ARG A 17 35.18 -1.54 -24.92
CA ARG A 17 35.40 -0.09 -24.95
C ARG A 17 35.55 0.48 -26.38
N GLN A 18 36.14 -0.29 -27.29
CA GLN A 18 36.28 0.09 -28.70
C GLN A 18 34.97 -0.01 -29.48
N GLY A 19 34.10 -0.96 -29.14
CA GLY A 19 32.80 -1.19 -29.77
C GLY A 19 31.84 -0.05 -29.50
N LEU A 20 31.77 0.43 -28.25
CA LEU A 20 30.95 1.60 -27.90
C LEU A 20 31.51 2.90 -28.48
N ALA A 21 32.83 3.11 -28.42
CA ALA A 21 33.45 4.37 -28.84
C ALA A 21 33.43 4.60 -30.36
N ARG A 22 33.27 3.54 -31.16
CA ARG A 22 33.24 3.61 -32.64
C ARG A 22 31.87 3.22 -33.22
N HIS A 23 30.84 3.14 -32.38
CA HIS A 23 29.51 2.76 -32.84
C HIS A 23 28.87 3.89 -33.65
N GLN A 24 28.58 3.61 -34.90
CA GLN A 24 27.77 4.44 -35.79
C GLN A 24 26.35 3.88 -35.86
N ARG A 25 25.37 4.77 -36.02
CA ARG A 25 23.98 4.42 -36.29
C ARG A 25 23.86 3.80 -37.69
N ALA A 26 22.70 3.21 -37.99
CA ALA A 26 22.44 2.56 -39.27
C ALA A 26 22.49 3.51 -40.49
N ASP A 27 22.41 4.82 -40.27
CA ASP A 27 22.54 5.89 -41.25
C ASP A 27 24.00 6.38 -41.44
N GLY A 28 24.95 5.83 -40.69
CA GLY A 28 26.38 6.19 -40.77
C GLY A 28 26.80 7.32 -39.82
N GLU A 29 25.86 7.95 -39.12
CA GLU A 29 26.14 9.05 -38.20
C GLU A 29 26.63 8.55 -36.83
N PRO A 30 27.61 9.22 -36.20
CA PRO A 30 28.07 8.85 -34.87
C PRO A 30 26.97 9.05 -33.81
N CYS A 31 26.94 8.17 -32.81
CA CYS A 31 25.99 8.28 -31.69
C CYS A 31 26.34 9.42 -30.72
N LEU A 32 27.60 9.85 -30.69
CA LEU A 32 28.09 11.00 -29.95
C LEU A 32 28.43 12.13 -30.94
N PRO A 33 28.08 13.39 -30.65
CA PRO A 33 28.53 14.52 -31.46
C PRO A 33 30.06 14.64 -31.39
N ASP A 34 30.70 14.94 -32.51
CA ASP A 34 32.15 15.19 -32.56
C ASP A 34 32.49 16.46 -31.73
N ASP A 35 33.49 16.35 -30.87
CA ASP A 35 33.99 17.41 -29.97
C ASP A 35 34.69 18.58 -30.71
N ASP A 36 34.59 18.66 -32.04
CA ASP A 36 35.37 19.58 -32.88
C ASP A 36 34.87 21.04 -32.90
N SER A 37 34.10 21.47 -31.90
CA SER A 37 33.67 22.87 -31.72
C SER A 37 34.21 23.53 -30.45
N ALA A 38 35.44 23.17 -30.05
CA ALA A 38 36.23 23.99 -29.13
C ALA A 38 36.96 25.10 -29.91
N PRO A 39 36.93 26.38 -29.48
CA PRO A 39 37.68 27.44 -30.15
C PRO A 39 39.18 27.16 -30.08
N ALA A 40 39.88 27.40 -31.20
CA ALA A 40 41.33 27.27 -31.29
C ALA A 40 42.03 28.00 -30.13
N ILE A 41 42.57 27.23 -29.19
CA ILE A 41 43.40 27.75 -28.11
C ILE A 41 44.71 28.21 -28.77
N GLY A 42 44.84 29.52 -28.96
CA GLY A 42 46.09 30.13 -29.40
C GLY A 42 47.24 29.69 -28.50
N THR A 43 48.31 29.21 -29.12
CA THR A 43 49.57 28.89 -28.45
C THR A 43 50.07 30.10 -27.65
N PRO A 44 50.21 30.03 -26.31
CA PRO A 44 50.81 31.14 -25.58
C PRO A 44 52.33 31.06 -25.76
N ALA A 45 52.85 31.90 -26.66
CA ALA A 45 54.27 32.17 -26.88
C ALA A 45 55.01 32.74 -25.64
N VAL A 46 54.38 32.75 -24.45
CA VAL A 46 54.91 33.34 -23.22
C VAL A 46 55.73 32.34 -22.39
N GLY A 47 55.57 31.04 -22.62
CA GLY A 47 56.29 29.99 -21.86
C GLY A 47 57.79 29.90 -22.19
N CYS A 48 58.19 30.10 -23.44
CA CYS A 48 59.59 29.96 -23.85
C CYS A 48 60.47 31.14 -23.42
N GLY A 49 59.91 32.35 -23.26
CA GLY A 49 60.68 33.54 -22.89
C GLY A 49 61.20 33.51 -21.45
N ALA A 50 60.40 33.01 -20.51
CA ALA A 50 60.77 32.96 -19.10
C ALA A 50 61.85 31.90 -18.79
N VAL A 51 61.84 30.78 -19.51
CA VAL A 51 62.86 29.71 -19.38
C VAL A 51 64.20 30.19 -19.97
N ALA A 52 64.17 30.89 -21.10
CA ALA A 52 65.39 31.45 -21.71
C ALA A 52 66.07 32.52 -20.84
N LEU A 53 65.29 33.42 -20.22
CA LEU A 53 65.82 34.44 -19.31
C LEU A 53 66.43 33.86 -18.03
N SER A 54 65.89 32.75 -17.53
CA SER A 54 66.39 32.08 -16.33
C SER A 54 67.74 31.40 -16.53
N VAL A 55 67.98 30.85 -17.73
CA VAL A 55 69.28 30.26 -18.12
C VAL A 55 70.34 31.35 -18.28
N VAL A 56 69.99 32.49 -18.89
CA VAL A 56 70.92 33.62 -19.07
C VAL A 56 71.32 34.24 -17.72
N ALA A 57 70.38 34.42 -16.78
CA ALA A 57 70.68 34.96 -15.45
C ALA A 57 71.65 34.07 -14.64
N ALA A 58 71.55 32.75 -14.78
CA ALA A 58 72.41 31.82 -14.04
C ALA A 58 73.84 31.72 -14.56
N VAL A 59 74.02 31.86 -15.88
CA VAL A 59 75.35 31.89 -16.50
C VAL A 59 76.10 33.18 -16.13
N VAL A 60 75.38 34.31 -15.95
CA VAL A 60 75.98 35.61 -15.65
C VAL A 60 76.31 35.80 -14.16
N PHE A 61 75.50 35.28 -13.23
CA PHE A 61 75.64 35.57 -11.79
C PHE A 61 76.31 34.47 -10.94
N GLY A 62 76.77 33.37 -11.54
CA GLY A 62 77.63 32.37 -10.89
C GLY A 62 77.05 31.65 -9.66
N SER A 63 75.76 31.81 -9.39
CA SER A 63 75.09 31.26 -8.21
C SER A 63 74.08 30.19 -8.62
N TRP A 64 74.59 28.97 -8.75
CA TRP A 64 73.83 27.75 -8.99
C TRP A 64 72.57 27.60 -8.10
N PRO A 65 72.56 28.00 -6.81
CA PRO A 65 71.37 27.89 -5.97
C PRO A 65 70.19 28.76 -6.44
N LEU A 66 70.46 29.96 -6.98
CA LEU A 66 69.43 30.88 -7.45
C LEU A 66 68.75 30.36 -8.73
N LEU A 67 69.49 29.69 -9.61
CA LEU A 67 68.90 29.00 -10.77
C LEU A 67 67.93 27.91 -10.33
N TRP A 68 68.30 27.08 -9.36
CA TRP A 68 67.42 26.02 -8.87
C TRP A 68 66.15 26.57 -8.22
N VAL A 69 66.26 27.65 -7.44
CA VAL A 69 65.08 28.32 -6.86
C VAL A 69 64.16 28.88 -7.96
N CYS A 70 64.70 29.56 -8.96
CA CYS A 70 63.90 30.10 -10.07
C CYS A 70 63.25 28.99 -10.91
N LEU A 71 63.93 27.87 -11.15
CA LEU A 71 63.38 26.70 -11.86
C LEU A 71 62.24 26.06 -11.05
N LEU A 72 62.41 25.88 -9.75
CA LEU A 72 61.39 25.30 -8.87
C LEU A 72 60.16 26.21 -8.78
N VAL A 73 60.34 27.53 -8.66
CA VAL A 73 59.23 28.49 -8.66
C VAL A 73 58.51 28.49 -10.01
N SER A 74 59.24 28.47 -11.12
CA SER A 74 58.65 28.42 -12.47
C SER A 74 57.86 27.12 -12.70
N ALA A 75 58.44 25.98 -12.31
CA ALA A 75 57.76 24.68 -12.35
C ALA A 75 56.52 24.68 -11.45
N GLY A 76 56.60 25.25 -10.25
CA GLY A 76 55.49 25.41 -9.32
C GLY A 76 54.35 26.24 -9.90
N VAL A 77 54.65 27.37 -10.57
CA VAL A 77 53.64 28.22 -11.24
C VAL A 77 53.00 27.51 -12.44
N ILE A 78 53.77 26.74 -13.21
CA ILE A 78 53.26 25.94 -14.33
C ILE A 78 52.29 24.86 -13.81
N VAL A 79 52.67 24.13 -12.75
CA VAL A 79 51.83 23.10 -12.12
C VAL A 79 50.57 23.73 -11.51
N TRP A 80 50.69 24.88 -10.84
CA TRP A 80 49.57 25.59 -10.24
C TRP A 80 48.57 26.11 -11.29
N ARG A 81 49.04 26.69 -12.41
CA ARG A 81 48.17 27.11 -13.52
C ARG A 81 47.54 25.93 -14.26
N ALA A 82 48.26 24.82 -14.42
CA ALA A 82 47.71 23.60 -15.00
C ALA A 82 46.54 23.06 -14.15
N ASN A 83 46.68 23.04 -12.82
CA ASN A 83 45.64 22.58 -11.89
C ASN A 83 44.42 23.53 -11.78
N LEU A 84 44.57 24.83 -12.04
CA LEU A 84 43.47 25.80 -12.00
C LEU A 84 42.73 25.95 -13.35
N SER A 85 43.26 25.35 -14.42
CA SER A 85 42.65 25.43 -15.74
C SER A 85 41.24 24.79 -15.73
N PRO A 86 40.26 25.37 -16.45
CA PRO A 86 38.93 24.76 -16.60
C PRO A 86 39.00 23.32 -17.12
N ALA A 87 39.91 23.04 -18.06
CA ALA A 87 40.12 21.72 -18.63
C ALA A 87 40.60 20.67 -17.60
N ALA A 88 41.51 21.04 -16.69
CA ALA A 88 41.96 20.12 -15.63
C ALA A 88 40.84 19.82 -14.61
N ARG A 89 39.99 20.80 -14.32
CA ARG A 89 38.81 20.62 -13.46
C ARG A 89 37.77 19.70 -14.11
N ILE A 90 37.54 19.85 -15.41
CA ILE A 90 36.66 18.97 -16.18
C ILE A 90 37.24 17.54 -16.21
N ALA A 91 38.52 17.37 -16.52
CA ALA A 91 39.17 16.05 -16.54
C ALA A 91 39.24 15.37 -15.16
N ALA A 92 39.27 16.14 -14.07
CA ALA A 92 39.18 15.61 -12.70
C ALA A 92 37.73 15.24 -12.33
N ALA A 93 36.74 16.05 -12.74
CA ALA A 93 35.33 15.74 -12.57
C ALA A 93 34.92 14.49 -13.36
N ASP A 94 35.39 14.36 -14.60
CA ASP A 94 35.14 13.22 -15.47
C ASP A 94 35.75 11.92 -14.91
N ARG A 95 37.00 11.99 -14.40
CA ARG A 95 37.61 10.86 -13.68
C ARG A 95 36.84 10.45 -12.42
N ARG A 96 36.29 11.40 -11.65
CA ARG A 96 35.44 11.11 -10.49
C ARG A 96 34.11 10.49 -10.91
N ALA A 97 33.52 10.94 -12.01
CA ALA A 97 32.31 10.35 -12.57
C ALA A 97 32.54 8.91 -13.02
N VAL A 98 33.65 8.65 -13.74
CA VAL A 98 34.05 7.30 -14.17
C VAL A 98 34.34 6.39 -12.97
N GLN A 99 35.01 6.90 -11.93
CA GLN A 99 35.26 6.14 -10.70
C GLN A 99 33.97 5.86 -9.92
N ALA A 100 33.04 6.81 -9.85
CA ALA A 100 31.74 6.62 -9.22
C ALA A 100 30.90 5.57 -9.97
N VAL A 101 30.95 5.55 -11.30
CA VAL A 101 30.32 4.51 -12.13
C VAL A 101 31.00 3.15 -11.93
N ALA A 102 32.33 3.10 -11.85
CA ALA A 102 33.07 1.85 -11.60
C ALA A 102 32.86 1.30 -10.18
N GLN A 103 32.74 2.17 -9.18
CA GLN A 103 32.39 1.82 -7.80
C GLN A 103 30.92 1.39 -7.69
N GLY A 104 30.01 2.08 -8.38
CA GLY A 104 28.61 1.68 -8.51
C GLY A 104 28.44 0.33 -9.22
N ALA A 105 29.27 0.03 -10.22
CA ALA A 105 29.27 -1.24 -10.94
C ALA A 105 29.87 -2.39 -10.12
N THR A 106 30.81 -2.13 -9.21
CA THR A 106 31.34 -3.16 -8.29
C THR A 106 30.42 -3.43 -7.11
N THR A 107 29.59 -2.46 -6.70
CA THR A 107 28.46 -2.70 -5.77
C THR A 107 27.25 -3.35 -6.44
N ALA A 108 27.18 -3.37 -7.78
CA ALA A 108 26.09 -3.99 -8.54
C ALA A 108 26.25 -5.51 -8.75
N ASP A 109 27.36 -6.11 -8.30
CA ASP A 109 27.59 -7.57 -8.38
C ASP A 109 26.85 -8.36 -7.29
N THR A 110 26.31 -7.67 -6.27
CA THR A 110 25.14 -8.17 -5.57
C THR A 110 23.93 -7.62 -6.29
N GLY A 111 23.28 -8.44 -7.11
CA GLY A 111 21.94 -8.13 -7.62
C GLY A 111 21.01 -7.69 -6.47
N PRO A 112 19.89 -7.02 -6.75
CA PRO A 112 18.93 -6.66 -5.70
C PRO A 112 18.65 -7.92 -4.87
N PRO A 113 18.63 -7.85 -3.52
CA PRO A 113 18.34 -9.01 -2.69
C PRO A 113 17.07 -9.65 -3.24
N VAL A 114 17.12 -10.96 -3.52
CA VAL A 114 15.95 -11.70 -3.98
C VAL A 114 14.85 -11.42 -2.97
N ARG A 115 13.81 -10.68 -3.39
CA ARG A 115 12.71 -10.31 -2.50
C ARG A 115 12.05 -11.59 -2.01
N ASP A 116 12.07 -11.79 -0.70
CA ASP A 116 11.33 -12.87 -0.06
C ASP A 116 9.87 -12.45 0.06
N VAL A 117 9.13 -12.64 -1.05
CA VAL A 117 7.71 -12.28 -1.15
C VAL A 117 6.88 -13.02 -0.10
N GLU A 118 7.27 -14.24 0.28
CA GLU A 118 6.57 -15.00 1.31
C GLU A 118 6.75 -14.37 2.70
N ALA A 119 7.98 -14.00 3.07
CA ALA A 119 8.24 -13.32 4.33
C ALA A 119 7.59 -11.93 4.40
N GLU A 120 7.60 -11.18 3.29
CA GLU A 120 6.88 -9.91 3.19
C GLU A 120 5.36 -10.11 3.33
N ALA A 121 4.81 -11.19 2.76
CA ALA A 121 3.39 -11.51 2.86
C ALA A 121 2.98 -11.90 4.29
N LYS A 122 3.80 -12.67 5.00
CA LYS A 122 3.59 -12.97 6.43
C LYS A 122 3.60 -11.70 7.26
N ARG A 123 4.59 -10.83 7.05
CA ARG A 123 4.67 -9.52 7.72
C ARG A 123 3.45 -8.64 7.40
N LEU A 124 3.00 -8.61 6.15
CA LEU A 124 1.78 -7.90 5.78
C LEU A 124 0.58 -8.39 6.60
N LEU A 125 0.38 -9.71 6.71
CA LEU A 125 -0.73 -10.28 7.48
C LEU A 125 -0.67 -9.94 8.99
N GLU A 126 0.53 -9.74 9.54
CA GLU A 126 0.76 -9.31 10.92
C GLU A 126 0.50 -7.80 11.11
N GLU A 127 0.86 -6.97 10.13
CA GLU A 127 0.70 -5.51 10.17
C GLU A 127 -0.70 -5.01 9.79
N LEU A 128 -1.56 -5.89 9.25
CA LEU A 128 -2.90 -5.49 8.84
C LEU A 128 -3.75 -5.02 10.02
N PRO A 129 -4.63 -4.02 9.81
CA PRO A 129 -5.62 -3.64 10.80
C PRO A 129 -6.41 -4.87 11.31
N PRO A 130 -6.78 -4.90 12.59
CA PRO A 130 -7.56 -6.01 13.13
C PRO A 130 -8.90 -6.16 12.39
N LEU A 131 -9.45 -7.39 12.41
CA LEU A 131 -10.80 -7.65 11.87
C LEU A 131 -11.80 -6.73 12.61
N GLY A 132 -12.49 -5.87 11.86
CA GLY A 132 -13.40 -4.86 12.41
C GLY A 132 -12.85 -3.42 12.42
N ALA A 133 -11.61 -3.19 11.97
CA ALA A 133 -11.13 -1.84 11.66
C ALA A 133 -11.98 -1.17 10.56
N THR A 134 -11.99 0.17 10.54
CA THR A 134 -12.78 0.91 9.55
C THR A 134 -12.26 0.64 8.13
N VAL A 135 -13.16 0.70 7.14
CA VAL A 135 -12.79 0.57 5.72
C VAL A 135 -11.77 1.64 5.34
N GLU A 136 -11.86 2.82 5.96
CA GLU A 136 -10.95 3.95 5.78
C GLU A 136 -9.52 3.63 6.21
N ASP A 137 -9.35 2.98 7.36
CA ASP A 137 -8.04 2.57 7.88
C ASP A 137 -7.41 1.48 7.00
N ALA A 138 -8.24 0.51 6.58
CA ALA A 138 -7.81 -0.55 5.67
C ALA A 138 -7.39 0.00 4.30
N VAL A 139 -8.16 0.93 3.74
CA VAL A 139 -7.80 1.64 2.49
C VAL A 139 -6.55 2.49 2.71
N ALA A 140 -6.41 3.20 3.83
CA ALA A 140 -5.23 3.99 4.13
C ALA A 140 -3.95 3.13 4.19
N ALA A 141 -4.01 1.96 4.82
CA ALA A 141 -2.92 1.00 4.85
C ALA A 141 -2.57 0.48 3.45
N GLY A 142 -3.57 0.23 2.60
CA GLY A 142 -3.36 -0.16 1.20
C GLY A 142 -2.73 0.95 0.34
N MET A 143 -3.18 2.20 0.52
CA MET A 143 -2.71 3.36 -0.24
C MET A 143 -1.21 3.63 -0.03
N ALA A 144 -0.67 3.36 1.16
CA ALA A 144 0.76 3.54 1.46
C ALA A 144 1.69 2.70 0.57
N ARG A 145 1.17 1.62 -0.02
CA ARG A 145 1.95 0.68 -0.85
C ARG A 145 1.83 0.97 -2.34
N LEU A 146 0.81 1.72 -2.79
CA LEU A 146 0.70 2.16 -4.17
C LEU A 146 1.79 3.19 -4.51
N ARG A 147 2.38 3.12 -5.71
CA ARG A 147 3.33 4.13 -6.22
C ARG A 147 2.72 5.53 -6.15
N PRO A 148 3.54 6.62 -6.13
CA PRO A 148 3.01 7.97 -6.01
C PRO A 148 2.14 8.32 -7.22
N PHE A 149 0.83 8.17 -7.04
CA PHE A 149 -0.24 8.77 -7.80
C PHE A 149 -0.95 9.76 -6.86
N ASP A 150 -1.65 10.76 -7.38
CA ASP A 150 -2.45 11.67 -6.53
C ASP A 150 -3.42 10.84 -5.66
N PRO A 151 -3.17 10.73 -4.34
CA PRO A 151 -3.87 9.78 -3.50
C PRO A 151 -5.29 10.24 -3.18
N GLN A 152 -5.62 11.53 -3.36
CA GLN A 152 -6.92 12.07 -2.94
C GLN A 152 -8.09 11.53 -3.79
N PRO A 153 -8.09 11.60 -5.13
CA PRO A 153 -9.15 10.99 -5.94
C PRO A 153 -9.21 9.46 -5.80
N LEU A 154 -8.08 8.80 -5.60
CA LEU A 154 -8.00 7.35 -5.50
C LEU A 154 -8.54 6.84 -4.15
N LYS A 155 -8.18 7.49 -3.03
CA LYS A 155 -8.68 7.13 -1.71
C LYS A 155 -10.20 7.12 -1.68
N VAL A 156 -10.84 8.20 -2.16
CA VAL A 156 -12.31 8.30 -2.21
C VAL A 156 -12.92 7.18 -3.06
N ARG A 157 -12.33 6.88 -4.23
CA ARG A 157 -12.83 5.83 -5.13
C ARG A 157 -12.65 4.44 -4.53
N PHE A 158 -11.51 4.15 -3.91
CA PHE A 158 -11.27 2.86 -3.24
C PHE A 158 -12.16 2.71 -2.01
N THR A 159 -12.36 3.76 -1.21
CA THR A 159 -13.31 3.73 -0.09
C THR A 159 -14.72 3.45 -0.60
N LYS A 160 -15.18 4.11 -1.67
CA LYS A 160 -16.52 3.84 -2.25
C LYS A 160 -16.62 2.41 -2.79
N LEU A 161 -15.60 1.94 -3.51
CA LEU A 161 -15.55 0.58 -4.05
C LEU A 161 -15.55 -0.47 -2.94
N ALA A 162 -14.72 -0.29 -1.92
CA ALA A 162 -14.62 -1.19 -0.79
C ALA A 162 -15.93 -1.21 0.01
N ARG A 163 -16.47 -0.03 0.36
CA ARG A 163 -17.76 0.06 1.05
C ARG A 163 -18.83 -0.68 0.29
N ALA A 164 -18.94 -0.53 -1.03
CA ALA A 164 -20.02 -1.14 -1.81
C ALA A 164 -19.83 -2.64 -2.12
N HIS A 165 -18.60 -3.14 -2.22
CA HIS A 165 -18.35 -4.45 -2.83
C HIS A 165 -17.40 -5.38 -2.08
N VAL A 166 -16.75 -4.90 -1.01
CA VAL A 166 -15.97 -5.74 -0.10
C VAL A 166 -16.86 -6.15 1.07
N ALA A 167 -16.91 -7.44 1.37
CA ALA A 167 -17.67 -7.94 2.52
C ALA A 167 -17.00 -7.52 3.83
N ALA A 168 -17.80 -7.35 4.89
CA ALA A 168 -17.29 -6.81 6.15
C ALA A 168 -16.37 -7.76 6.94
N ASP A 169 -16.27 -9.05 6.58
CA ASP A 169 -15.27 -10.01 7.10
C ASP A 169 -14.02 -10.12 6.23
N GLU A 170 -14.01 -9.48 5.05
CA GLU A 170 -12.87 -9.52 4.15
C GLU A 170 -11.79 -8.54 4.59
N ARG A 171 -10.56 -9.05 4.67
CA ARG A 171 -9.39 -8.20 4.92
C ARG A 171 -8.91 -7.63 3.59
N ILE A 172 -8.82 -6.32 3.50
CA ILE A 172 -8.16 -5.66 2.35
C ILE A 172 -6.66 -5.88 2.48
N LEU A 173 -6.08 -6.64 1.55
CA LEU A 173 -4.66 -6.98 1.51
C LEU A 173 -3.87 -6.01 0.62
N GLY A 174 -4.51 -5.47 -0.41
CA GLY A 174 -3.86 -4.57 -1.34
C GLY A 174 -4.84 -3.84 -2.25
N LEU A 175 -4.35 -2.76 -2.84
CA LEU A 175 -5.07 -1.97 -3.83
C LEU A 175 -4.26 -2.00 -5.13
N ALA A 176 -4.94 -1.97 -6.26
CA ALA A 176 -4.29 -1.93 -7.57
C ALA A 176 -5.02 -0.99 -8.52
N VAL A 177 -4.24 -0.34 -9.38
CA VAL A 177 -4.69 0.55 -10.43
C VAL A 177 -4.22 -0.03 -11.76
N GLY A 178 -5.18 -0.28 -12.65
CA GLY A 178 -4.97 -0.74 -14.01
C GLY A 178 -4.52 0.39 -14.94
N PRO A 179 -4.35 0.10 -16.25
CA PRO A 179 -3.96 1.10 -17.24
C PRO A 179 -4.97 2.25 -17.35
N ASP A 180 -4.51 3.38 -17.91
CA ASP A 180 -5.30 4.61 -18.09
C ASP A 180 -6.60 4.39 -18.90
N GLN A 181 -6.59 3.42 -19.81
CA GLN A 181 -7.77 2.98 -20.54
C GLN A 181 -8.02 1.50 -20.26
N GLY A 182 -9.13 1.22 -19.58
CA GLY A 182 -9.60 -0.14 -19.36
C GLY A 182 -10.13 -0.79 -20.65
N PRO A 183 -10.35 -2.12 -20.66
CA PRO A 183 -10.85 -2.84 -21.84
C PRO A 183 -12.25 -2.39 -22.27
N SER A 184 -13.05 -1.79 -21.38
CA SER A 184 -14.36 -1.21 -21.71
C SER A 184 -14.31 0.25 -22.19
N GLY A 185 -13.11 0.82 -22.37
CA GLY A 185 -12.88 2.22 -22.74
C GLY A 185 -13.27 3.21 -21.63
N GLY A 186 -12.51 4.28 -21.44
CA GLY A 186 -12.70 5.21 -20.31
C GLY A 186 -11.73 4.96 -19.14
N GLY A 187 -11.87 5.77 -18.09
CA GLY A 187 -10.85 5.96 -17.04
C GLY A 187 -10.36 4.69 -16.33
N ARG A 188 -9.29 4.85 -15.54
CA ARG A 188 -8.54 3.76 -14.88
C ARG A 188 -9.41 2.71 -14.21
N VAL A 189 -9.08 1.45 -14.48
CA VAL A 189 -9.62 0.28 -13.76
C VAL A 189 -9.04 0.26 -12.35
N LEU A 190 -9.88 0.01 -11.34
CA LEU A 190 -9.45 -0.09 -9.95
C LEU A 190 -9.69 -1.52 -9.45
N ALA A 191 -8.82 -2.01 -8.58
CA ALA A 191 -9.02 -3.28 -7.91
C ALA A 191 -8.68 -3.24 -6.42
N VAL A 192 -9.48 -3.95 -5.64
CA VAL A 192 -9.23 -4.26 -4.23
C VAL A 192 -8.94 -5.74 -4.12
N VAL A 193 -7.74 -6.08 -3.65
CA VAL A 193 -7.35 -7.45 -3.32
C VAL A 193 -7.75 -7.70 -1.88
N THR A 194 -8.63 -8.67 -1.66
CA THR A 194 -8.98 -9.14 -0.33
C THR A 194 -8.43 -10.54 -0.09
N ASP A 195 -8.52 -11.02 1.14
CA ASP A 195 -8.22 -12.41 1.49
C ASP A 195 -9.16 -13.42 0.83
N ARG A 196 -10.32 -12.98 0.31
CA ARG A 196 -11.32 -13.86 -0.30
C ARG A 196 -11.50 -13.66 -1.79
N ALA A 197 -11.44 -12.44 -2.29
CA ALA A 197 -11.73 -12.14 -3.69
C ALA A 197 -10.87 -10.99 -4.23
N LEU A 198 -10.86 -10.88 -5.55
CA LEU A 198 -10.46 -9.69 -6.26
C LEU A 198 -11.70 -8.94 -6.69
N VAL A 199 -11.88 -7.71 -6.19
CA VAL A 199 -12.98 -6.82 -6.57
C VAL A 199 -12.45 -5.80 -7.57
N VAL A 200 -12.95 -5.84 -8.80
CA VAL A 200 -12.49 -4.98 -9.92
C VAL A 200 -13.60 -4.04 -10.37
N LYS A 201 -13.33 -2.74 -10.36
CA LYS A 201 -14.19 -1.70 -10.93
C LYS A 201 -13.66 -1.29 -12.32
N ASP A 202 -14.48 -1.54 -13.34
CA ASP A 202 -14.22 -1.13 -14.72
C ASP A 202 -15.45 -0.33 -15.21
N ARG A 203 -15.29 0.99 -15.33
CA ARG A 203 -16.39 1.96 -15.50
C ARG A 203 -17.51 1.74 -14.48
N ASP A 204 -18.73 1.51 -14.92
CA ASP A 204 -19.92 1.32 -14.09
C ASP A 204 -20.09 -0.13 -13.63
N VAL A 205 -19.30 -1.07 -14.14
CA VAL A 205 -19.41 -2.49 -13.81
C VAL A 205 -18.41 -2.89 -12.73
N VAL A 206 -18.86 -3.69 -11.78
CA VAL A 206 -18.00 -4.29 -10.74
C VAL A 206 -17.96 -5.78 -10.93
N TYR A 207 -16.75 -6.32 -11.01
CA TYR A 207 -16.48 -7.75 -11.10
C TYR A 207 -15.95 -8.22 -9.77
N ARG A 208 -16.42 -9.38 -9.33
CA ARG A 208 -15.91 -10.07 -8.16
C ARG A 208 -15.39 -11.43 -8.60
N ASP A 209 -14.11 -11.68 -8.35
CA ASP A 209 -13.41 -12.85 -8.83
C ASP A 209 -12.75 -13.57 -7.66
N ASP A 210 -13.27 -14.75 -7.33
CA ASP A 210 -12.77 -15.57 -6.23
C ASP A 210 -11.50 -16.35 -6.63
N THR A 211 -11.18 -16.42 -7.92
CA THR A 211 -10.02 -17.16 -8.46
C THR A 211 -9.31 -16.33 -9.54
N PRO A 212 -8.77 -15.15 -9.20
CA PRO A 212 -8.09 -14.30 -10.15
C PRO A 212 -6.83 -14.96 -10.70
N GLU A 213 -6.55 -14.73 -11.97
CA GLU A 213 -5.33 -15.22 -12.62
C GLU A 213 -4.12 -14.46 -12.08
N THR A 214 -3.05 -15.18 -11.77
CA THR A 214 -1.81 -14.60 -11.25
C THR A 214 -0.61 -15.15 -12.01
N GLN A 215 0.24 -14.27 -12.52
CA GLN A 215 1.56 -14.61 -13.03
C GLN A 215 2.63 -13.98 -12.12
N PRO A 216 3.47 -14.77 -11.43
CA PRO A 216 4.52 -14.25 -10.54
C PRO A 216 5.73 -13.67 -11.29
N GLY A 217 6.55 -12.87 -10.59
CA GLY A 217 7.85 -12.40 -11.07
C GLY A 217 7.89 -10.91 -11.46
N ALA A 218 9.07 -10.44 -11.89
CA ALA A 218 9.33 -9.01 -12.14
C ALA A 218 8.42 -8.36 -13.20
N TYR A 219 7.89 -9.16 -14.14
CA TYR A 219 6.91 -8.75 -15.15
C TYR A 219 5.53 -9.40 -14.93
N GLY A 220 5.31 -9.92 -13.72
CA GLY A 220 4.09 -10.57 -13.32
C GLY A 220 2.89 -9.63 -13.27
N TYR A 221 1.71 -10.24 -13.24
CA TYR A 221 0.45 -9.54 -13.17
C TYR A 221 -0.58 -10.31 -12.33
N LEU A 222 -1.56 -9.55 -11.87
CA LEU A 222 -2.84 -10.05 -11.38
C LEU A 222 -3.91 -9.71 -12.42
N ALA A 223 -4.83 -10.63 -12.72
CA ALA A 223 -5.88 -10.39 -13.70
C ALA A 223 -7.25 -10.94 -13.29
N SER A 224 -8.29 -10.25 -13.75
CA SER A 224 -9.67 -10.74 -13.77
C SER A 224 -10.23 -10.59 -15.18
N GLY A 225 -10.24 -11.70 -15.92
CA GLY A 225 -10.49 -11.70 -17.36
C GLY A 225 -9.54 -10.75 -18.09
N ALA A 226 -10.07 -9.83 -18.89
CA ALA A 226 -9.28 -8.87 -19.66
C ALA A 226 -8.66 -7.71 -18.84
N ARG A 227 -8.94 -7.60 -17.53
CA ARG A 227 -8.40 -6.53 -16.67
C ARG A 227 -7.11 -7.01 -16.00
N THR A 228 -6.00 -6.39 -16.35
CA THR A 228 -4.66 -6.75 -15.84
C THR A 228 -4.06 -5.64 -14.97
N PHE A 229 -3.34 -6.06 -13.93
CA PHE A 229 -2.67 -5.20 -12.96
C PHE A 229 -1.22 -5.66 -12.82
N SER A 230 -0.26 -4.89 -13.36
CA SER A 230 1.16 -5.26 -13.29
C SER A 230 1.75 -5.03 -11.90
N PHE A 231 2.57 -5.97 -11.44
CA PHE A 231 3.33 -5.84 -10.18
C PHE A 231 4.37 -4.72 -10.23
N SER A 232 4.89 -4.42 -11.43
CA SER A 232 5.86 -3.34 -11.60
C SER A 232 5.25 -1.95 -11.38
N THR A 233 3.97 -1.75 -11.72
CA THR A 233 3.28 -0.46 -11.57
C THR A 233 2.53 -0.34 -10.24
N ASN A 234 2.17 -1.46 -9.63
CA ASN A 234 1.45 -1.53 -8.35
C ASN A 234 2.36 -2.12 -7.27
N HIS A 235 3.08 -1.24 -6.57
CA HIS A 235 3.99 -1.67 -5.52
C HIS A 235 3.23 -2.36 -4.37
N GLY A 236 3.81 -3.42 -3.81
CA GLY A 236 3.15 -4.27 -2.80
C GLY A 236 2.02 -5.18 -3.32
N LEU A 237 1.64 -5.12 -4.60
CA LEU A 237 0.58 -5.97 -5.16
C LEU A 237 0.96 -7.46 -5.15
N GLU A 238 2.19 -7.78 -5.55
CA GLU A 238 2.72 -9.16 -5.51
C GLU A 238 2.68 -9.72 -4.07
N THR A 239 3.06 -8.90 -3.09
CA THR A 239 2.99 -9.23 -1.66
C THR A 239 1.55 -9.45 -1.21
N ALA A 240 0.59 -8.63 -1.66
CA ALA A 240 -0.83 -8.79 -1.34
C ALA A 240 -1.42 -10.09 -1.93
N VAL A 241 -1.02 -10.45 -3.15
CA VAL A 241 -1.45 -11.71 -3.78
C VAL A 241 -0.85 -12.93 -3.07
N ALA A 242 0.42 -12.87 -2.67
CA ALA A 242 1.03 -13.90 -1.84
C ALA A 242 0.36 -14.03 -0.47
N ALA A 243 0.04 -12.90 0.18
CA ALA A 243 -0.69 -12.87 1.44
C ALA A 243 -2.10 -13.49 1.30
N ARG A 244 -2.77 -13.27 0.18
CA ARG A 244 -4.05 -13.92 -0.14
C ARG A 244 -3.92 -15.43 -0.20
N ALA A 245 -2.89 -15.93 -0.89
CA ALA A 245 -2.63 -17.37 -0.98
C ALA A 245 -2.35 -17.99 0.40
N LEU A 246 -1.57 -17.31 1.25
CA LEU A 246 -1.32 -17.72 2.63
C LEU A 246 -2.58 -17.70 3.51
N ALA A 247 -3.42 -16.67 3.37
CA ALA A 247 -4.67 -16.55 4.10
C ALA A 247 -5.67 -17.64 3.70
N ALA A 248 -5.75 -17.97 2.41
CA ALA A 248 -6.58 -19.05 1.90
C ALA A 248 -6.13 -20.43 2.40
N ALA A 249 -4.83 -20.61 2.67
CA ALA A 249 -4.26 -21.85 3.19
C ALA A 249 -4.36 -22.03 4.72
N SER A 250 -4.66 -20.96 5.48
CA SER A 250 -4.75 -21.02 6.95
C SER A 250 -6.17 -21.32 7.46
N PRO A 251 -6.33 -22.16 8.50
CA PRO A 251 -7.63 -22.33 9.16
C PRO A 251 -8.07 -20.99 9.78
N ARG A 252 -9.31 -20.57 9.49
CA ARG A 252 -9.83 -19.25 9.88
C ARG A 252 -9.72 -19.03 11.39
N ARG A 253 -9.01 -17.98 11.78
CA ARG A 253 -9.14 -17.38 13.11
C ARG A 253 -10.48 -16.66 13.18
N THR A 254 -11.35 -17.09 14.08
CA THR A 254 -12.55 -16.34 14.48
C THR A 254 -12.11 -14.93 14.89
N ALA A 255 -12.70 -13.90 14.27
CA ALA A 255 -12.43 -12.52 14.64
C ALA A 255 -12.70 -12.34 16.15
N VAL A 256 -11.74 -11.76 16.87
CA VAL A 256 -12.03 -11.20 18.20
C VAL A 256 -12.93 -10.01 17.94
N ALA A 257 -14.20 -10.11 18.34
CA ALA A 257 -15.14 -9.01 18.18
C ALA A 257 -14.62 -7.78 18.96
N PRO A 258 -14.74 -6.56 18.43
CA PRO A 258 -14.42 -5.34 19.18
C PRO A 258 -15.21 -5.36 20.51
N SER A 259 -14.53 -5.10 21.61
CA SER A 259 -15.02 -5.32 22.97
C SER A 259 -15.95 -4.21 23.50
N GLY A 260 -16.66 -3.51 22.61
CA GLY A 260 -17.51 -2.38 22.99
C GLY A 260 -18.58 -2.08 21.94
N ARG A 261 -19.51 -1.20 22.31
CA ARG A 261 -20.56 -0.73 21.38
C ARG A 261 -19.92 -0.17 20.09
N PRO A 262 -20.54 -0.42 18.92
CA PRO A 262 -20.08 0.18 17.66
C PRO A 262 -19.99 1.71 17.76
N PRO A 263 -18.98 2.32 17.12
CA PRO A 263 -18.80 3.77 17.17
C PRO A 263 -19.93 4.50 16.44
N GLU A 264 -20.34 5.65 16.97
CA GLU A 264 -21.27 6.55 16.29
C GLU A 264 -20.69 7.01 14.95
N ARG A 265 -21.49 6.89 13.88
CA ARG A 265 -21.14 7.36 12.54
C ARG A 265 -22.36 7.83 11.78
N LEU A 266 -22.19 8.89 11.00
CA LEU A 266 -23.26 9.42 10.16
C LEU A 266 -23.61 8.45 9.04
N ILE A 267 -24.89 8.07 8.96
CA ILE A 267 -25.45 7.12 7.99
C ILE A 267 -26.19 7.90 6.92
N ARG A 268 -25.66 7.88 5.70
CA ARG A 268 -26.20 8.64 4.56
C ARG A 268 -26.83 7.74 3.51
N GLU A 269 -26.25 6.56 3.31
CA GLU A 269 -26.64 5.61 2.26
C GLU A 269 -27.06 4.27 2.87
N ALA A 270 -27.86 3.48 2.13
CA ALA A 270 -28.28 2.12 2.53
C ALA A 270 -27.09 1.29 2.99
N ARG A 271 -26.02 1.31 2.20
CA ARG A 271 -24.80 0.57 2.52
C ARG A 271 -24.13 0.95 3.84
N ASP A 272 -24.11 2.24 4.19
CA ASP A 272 -23.55 2.66 5.48
C ASP A 272 -24.36 2.05 6.64
N ALA A 273 -25.67 1.89 6.44
CA ALA A 273 -26.56 1.27 7.41
C ALA A 273 -26.36 -0.25 7.50
N GLU A 274 -26.17 -0.93 6.38
CA GLU A 274 -25.87 -2.37 6.32
C GLU A 274 -24.56 -2.70 7.06
N LEU A 275 -23.50 -1.92 6.81
CA LEU A 275 -22.20 -2.08 7.49
C LEU A 275 -22.32 -1.82 9.00
N SER A 276 -23.13 -0.83 9.38
CA SER A 276 -23.39 -0.53 10.79
C SER A 276 -24.25 -1.57 11.47
N ALA A 277 -25.28 -2.09 10.81
CA ALA A 277 -26.04 -3.24 11.27
C ALA A 277 -25.16 -4.47 11.49
N ALA A 278 -24.19 -4.74 10.60
CA ALA A 278 -23.24 -5.84 10.78
C ALA A 278 -22.37 -5.69 12.04
N GLU A 279 -21.88 -4.48 12.33
CA GLU A 279 -21.14 -4.21 13.57
C GLU A 279 -22.01 -4.37 14.82
N TRP A 280 -23.24 -3.88 14.79
CA TRP A 280 -24.20 -4.08 15.87
C TRP A 280 -24.54 -5.55 16.09
N MET A 281 -24.73 -6.33 15.03
CA MET A 281 -24.93 -7.77 15.15
C MET A 281 -23.74 -8.47 15.80
N ARG A 282 -22.50 -8.04 15.52
CA ARG A 282 -21.30 -8.59 16.21
C ARG A 282 -21.32 -8.27 17.70
N HIS A 283 -21.64 -7.04 18.08
CA HIS A 283 -21.83 -6.64 19.49
C HIS A 283 -22.90 -7.52 20.17
N LEU A 284 -24.05 -7.71 19.50
CA LEU A 284 -25.14 -8.58 19.94
C LEU A 284 -24.78 -10.07 20.04
N GLY A 285 -23.57 -10.47 19.65
CA GLY A 285 -23.04 -11.84 19.81
C GLY A 285 -23.07 -12.68 18.53
N PHE A 286 -23.49 -12.12 17.40
CA PHE A 286 -23.31 -12.71 16.07
C PHE A 286 -21.93 -12.33 15.53
N ALA A 287 -20.88 -12.87 16.16
CA ALA A 287 -19.49 -12.43 15.96
C ALA A 287 -19.00 -12.54 14.50
N ASP A 288 -19.60 -13.41 13.71
CA ASP A 288 -19.31 -13.63 12.29
C ASP A 288 -20.28 -12.88 11.34
N ALA A 289 -21.05 -11.90 11.85
CA ALA A 289 -21.97 -11.11 11.03
C ALA A 289 -21.23 -10.26 9.99
N VAL A 290 -21.77 -10.27 8.76
CA VAL A 290 -21.21 -9.58 7.59
C VAL A 290 -22.30 -9.01 6.72
N ALA A 291 -22.12 -7.77 6.25
CA ALA A 291 -23.01 -7.19 5.24
C ALA A 291 -22.88 -7.97 3.92
N THR A 292 -24.00 -8.28 3.28
CA THR A 292 -24.03 -8.91 1.95
C THR A 292 -23.40 -7.96 0.91
N PRO A 293 -22.77 -8.45 -0.16
CA PRO A 293 -22.38 -7.58 -1.27
C PRO A 293 -23.60 -6.91 -1.92
N VAL A 294 -23.49 -5.66 -2.38
CA VAL A 294 -24.59 -4.97 -3.08
C VAL A 294 -25.09 -5.80 -4.27
N GLY A 295 -26.37 -6.19 -4.28
CA GLY A 295 -26.99 -7.04 -5.30
C GLY A 295 -28.44 -7.40 -4.99
N ALA A 296 -29.04 -8.31 -5.78
CA ALA A 296 -30.37 -8.84 -5.49
C ALA A 296 -30.28 -9.94 -4.42
N ASP A 297 -30.21 -9.53 -3.16
CA ASP A 297 -30.03 -10.37 -1.97
C ASP A 297 -31.36 -10.80 -1.32
N GLY A 298 -32.49 -10.56 -2.01
CA GLY A 298 -33.81 -11.05 -1.58
C GLY A 298 -34.33 -10.37 -0.30
N GLY A 299 -33.75 -9.23 0.10
CA GLY A 299 -34.08 -8.51 1.33
C GLY A 299 -33.30 -8.98 2.55
N VAL A 300 -32.15 -9.64 2.35
CA VAL A 300 -31.18 -9.95 3.42
C VAL A 300 -29.93 -9.12 3.20
N ASP A 301 -29.70 -8.15 4.09
CA ASP A 301 -28.61 -7.20 3.96
C ASP A 301 -27.39 -7.57 4.82
N VAL A 302 -27.58 -8.41 5.84
CA VAL A 302 -26.51 -8.92 6.71
C VAL A 302 -26.73 -10.39 7.02
N VAL A 303 -25.67 -11.18 7.01
CA VAL A 303 -25.70 -12.62 7.31
C VAL A 303 -24.66 -12.99 8.36
N SER A 304 -24.97 -14.02 9.13
CA SER A 304 -24.04 -14.74 10.02
C SER A 304 -24.41 -16.22 10.01
N ALA A 305 -23.62 -17.06 10.69
CA ALA A 305 -23.94 -18.47 10.86
C ALA A 305 -25.27 -18.68 11.61
N ARG A 306 -25.64 -17.77 12.51
CA ARG A 306 -26.81 -17.93 13.41
C ARG A 306 -27.93 -16.92 13.19
N ALA A 307 -27.72 -15.91 12.36
CA ALA A 307 -28.70 -14.84 12.13
C ALA A 307 -28.63 -14.28 10.71
N VAL A 308 -29.76 -13.76 10.25
CA VAL A 308 -29.90 -12.94 9.03
C VAL A 308 -30.57 -11.63 9.41
N ALA A 309 -30.24 -10.55 8.73
CA ALA A 309 -30.83 -9.24 8.98
C ALA A 309 -31.25 -8.50 7.73
N GLN A 310 -32.22 -7.60 7.93
CA GLN A 310 -32.67 -6.62 6.97
C GLN A 310 -32.59 -5.22 7.59
N VAL A 311 -32.24 -4.22 6.77
CA VAL A 311 -32.02 -2.84 7.13
C VAL A 311 -32.89 -1.93 6.26
N GLU A 312 -33.82 -1.22 6.90
CA GLU A 312 -34.77 -0.32 6.23
C GLU A 312 -34.46 1.14 6.55
N LEU A 313 -34.08 1.91 5.52
CA LEU A 313 -33.81 3.35 5.63
C LEU A 313 -35.00 4.23 5.21
N GLU A 314 -36.12 3.65 4.77
CA GLU A 314 -37.29 4.41 4.36
C GLU A 314 -37.86 5.29 5.50
N GLY A 315 -38.42 6.43 5.11
CA GLY A 315 -39.01 7.41 6.04
C GLY A 315 -40.39 7.03 6.60
N LYS A 316 -40.85 5.78 6.40
CA LYS A 316 -42.15 5.28 6.87
C LYS A 316 -41.97 4.05 7.76
N PRO A 317 -42.77 3.89 8.83
CA PRO A 317 -42.65 2.73 9.71
C PRO A 317 -42.81 1.41 8.95
N THR A 318 -41.92 0.45 9.25
CA THR A 318 -41.92 -0.88 8.64
C THR A 318 -43.16 -1.67 9.08
N GLY A 319 -43.87 -2.20 8.09
CA GLY A 319 -45.10 -2.97 8.30
C GLY A 319 -44.87 -4.45 8.59
N ARG A 320 -45.90 -5.11 9.11
CA ARG A 320 -45.88 -6.55 9.41
C ARG A 320 -45.47 -7.44 8.22
N PRO A 321 -45.94 -7.22 6.97
CA PRO A 321 -45.56 -8.09 5.85
C PRO A 321 -44.04 -8.16 5.61
N THR A 322 -43.34 -7.03 5.73
CA THR A 322 -41.88 -6.97 5.56
C THR A 322 -41.16 -7.75 6.66
N VAL A 323 -41.57 -7.59 7.92
CA VAL A 323 -41.01 -8.36 9.05
C VAL A 323 -41.28 -9.86 8.90
N GLN A 324 -42.46 -10.23 8.38
CA GLN A 324 -42.82 -11.63 8.09
C GLN A 324 -41.96 -12.23 6.99
N GLN A 325 -41.63 -11.46 5.95
CA GLN A 325 -40.76 -11.91 4.88
C GLN A 325 -39.36 -12.27 5.40
N LEU A 326 -38.73 -11.37 6.16
CA LEU A 326 -37.41 -11.65 6.77
C LEU A 326 -37.47 -12.91 7.66
N HIS A 327 -38.50 -13.01 8.50
CA HIS A 327 -38.65 -14.19 9.35
C HIS A 327 -38.83 -15.48 8.55
N GLY A 328 -39.51 -15.44 7.40
CA GLY A 328 -39.62 -16.60 6.52
C GLY A 328 -38.25 -17.09 6.05
N VAL A 329 -37.37 -16.18 5.65
CA VAL A 329 -35.97 -16.49 5.28
C VAL A 329 -35.21 -17.05 6.48
N ALA A 330 -35.28 -16.36 7.63
CA ALA A 330 -34.60 -16.78 8.85
C ALA A 330 -35.04 -18.18 9.31
N ALA A 331 -36.35 -18.47 9.30
CA ALA A 331 -36.91 -19.76 9.68
C ALA A 331 -36.47 -20.88 8.71
N GLN A 332 -36.45 -20.61 7.40
CA GLN A 332 -35.96 -21.55 6.40
C GLN A 332 -34.48 -21.90 6.62
N GLU A 333 -33.66 -20.92 6.98
CA GLU A 333 -32.23 -21.10 7.27
C GLU A 333 -31.94 -21.57 8.71
N LYS A 334 -32.97 -21.72 9.56
CA LYS A 334 -32.84 -22.01 11.00
C LYS A 334 -31.97 -20.99 11.74
N LYS A 335 -32.13 -19.72 11.39
CA LYS A 335 -31.40 -18.57 11.93
C LYS A 335 -32.35 -17.61 12.64
N THR A 336 -31.78 -16.75 13.49
CA THR A 336 -32.49 -15.63 14.10
C THR A 336 -32.68 -14.51 13.07
N GLY A 337 -33.89 -13.96 12.97
CA GLY A 337 -34.15 -12.77 12.16
C GLY A 337 -33.90 -11.50 12.96
N VAL A 338 -33.11 -10.57 12.41
CA VAL A 338 -32.82 -9.25 13.00
C VAL A 338 -33.27 -8.16 12.04
N PHE A 339 -34.08 -7.22 12.50
CA PHE A 339 -34.55 -6.12 11.66
C PHE A 339 -34.05 -4.80 12.23
N PHE A 340 -33.48 -3.95 11.37
CA PHE A 340 -33.12 -2.58 11.68
C PHE A 340 -33.99 -1.63 10.85
N SER A 341 -34.60 -0.61 11.48
CA SER A 341 -35.43 0.37 10.77
C SER A 341 -35.25 1.77 11.31
N VAL A 342 -35.07 2.76 10.43
CA VAL A 342 -34.93 4.17 10.84
C VAL A 342 -36.26 4.77 11.30
N ALA A 343 -37.33 4.54 10.54
CA ALA A 343 -38.66 5.04 10.89
C ALA A 343 -39.37 4.20 11.95
N GLY A 344 -38.76 3.10 12.40
CA GLY A 344 -39.33 2.16 13.35
C GLY A 344 -40.41 1.28 12.73
N TYR A 345 -41.37 0.84 13.54
CA TYR A 345 -42.27 -0.26 13.16
C TYR A 345 -43.72 0.08 13.46
N THR A 346 -44.65 -0.43 12.64
CA THR A 346 -46.07 -0.34 12.97
C THR A 346 -46.41 -1.18 14.21
N PRO A 347 -47.47 -0.85 14.97
CA PRO A 347 -47.89 -1.66 16.13
C PRO A 347 -48.09 -3.14 15.78
N GLN A 348 -48.67 -3.43 14.60
CA GLN A 348 -48.90 -4.81 14.16
C GLN A 348 -47.58 -5.55 13.87
N ALA A 349 -46.56 -4.86 13.36
CA ALA A 349 -45.23 -5.44 13.15
C ALA A 349 -44.56 -5.78 14.48
N ARG A 350 -44.65 -4.87 15.47
CA ARG A 350 -44.09 -5.08 16.83
C ARG A 350 -44.72 -6.28 17.54
N THR A 351 -46.06 -6.36 17.57
CA THR A 351 -46.78 -7.47 18.19
C THR A 351 -46.43 -8.81 17.53
N TRP A 352 -46.34 -8.81 16.20
CA TRP A 352 -46.00 -10.03 15.46
C TRP A 352 -44.55 -10.47 15.74
N ALA A 353 -43.59 -9.54 15.69
CA ALA A 353 -42.18 -9.82 15.97
C ALA A 353 -41.96 -10.33 17.40
N GLN A 354 -42.70 -9.81 18.37
CA GLN A 354 -42.68 -10.30 19.74
C GLN A 354 -43.09 -11.78 19.84
N THR A 355 -44.00 -12.22 18.98
CA THR A 355 -44.47 -13.62 18.95
C THR A 355 -43.52 -14.52 18.14
N SER A 356 -42.96 -14.01 17.04
CA SER A 356 -42.08 -14.78 16.16
C SER A 356 -40.63 -14.87 16.64
N GLY A 357 -40.24 -14.06 17.62
CA GLY A 357 -38.86 -13.94 18.10
C GLY A 357 -37.94 -13.14 17.16
N THR A 358 -38.49 -12.45 16.16
CA THR A 358 -37.69 -11.53 15.33
C THR A 358 -37.26 -10.34 16.16
N LEU A 359 -35.96 -10.07 16.20
CA LEU A 359 -35.37 -8.96 16.93
C LEU A 359 -35.62 -7.66 16.17
N LEU A 360 -36.17 -6.64 16.83
CA LEU A 360 -36.44 -5.33 16.21
C LEU A 360 -35.59 -4.24 16.85
N PHE A 361 -34.87 -3.50 16.01
CA PHE A 361 -34.07 -2.36 16.41
C PHE A 361 -34.46 -1.10 15.63
N ARG A 362 -34.64 0.01 16.33
CA ARG A 362 -34.68 1.33 15.71
C ARG A 362 -33.25 1.80 15.50
N PHE A 363 -33.01 2.34 14.32
CA PHE A 363 -31.70 2.78 13.88
C PHE A 363 -31.71 4.29 13.69
N ASP A 364 -30.82 5.03 14.34
CA ASP A 364 -30.72 6.47 14.05
C ASP A 364 -29.71 6.75 12.91
N ARG A 365 -29.71 7.99 12.42
CA ARG A 365 -28.76 8.39 11.35
C ARG A 365 -27.35 8.63 11.88
N GLN A 366 -27.13 8.46 13.17
CA GLN A 366 -25.84 8.53 13.84
C GLN A 366 -25.28 7.12 14.12
N GLY A 367 -26.00 6.08 13.69
CA GLY A 367 -25.59 4.69 13.82
C GLY A 367 -25.80 4.09 15.20
N ALA A 368 -26.52 4.76 16.10
CA ALA A 368 -26.95 4.16 17.36
C ALA A 368 -28.19 3.28 17.13
N VAL A 369 -28.32 2.23 17.96
CA VAL A 369 -29.48 1.36 17.95
C VAL A 369 -30.24 1.40 19.25
N GLU A 370 -31.55 1.26 19.13
CA GLU A 370 -32.47 1.12 20.24
C GLU A 370 -33.31 -0.13 20.03
N ALA A 371 -33.34 -1.02 21.03
CA ALA A 371 -34.22 -2.18 21.01
C ALA A 371 -35.70 -1.76 21.06
N VAL A 372 -36.56 -2.43 20.28
CA VAL A 372 -37.98 -2.07 20.13
C VAL A 372 -38.94 -3.08 20.76
N ASN A 373 -38.53 -4.34 20.87
CA ASN A 373 -39.29 -5.44 21.46
C ASN A 373 -38.49 -6.16 22.54
N ALA A 374 -39.16 -6.94 23.40
CA ALA A 374 -38.56 -7.46 24.63
C ALA A 374 -37.32 -8.34 24.37
N VAL A 375 -37.40 -9.21 23.36
CA VAL A 375 -36.28 -10.08 22.95
C VAL A 375 -35.06 -9.28 22.46
N ALA A 376 -35.26 -8.11 21.83
CA ALA A 376 -34.16 -7.24 21.43
C ALA A 376 -33.56 -6.50 22.64
N HIS A 377 -34.39 -6.12 23.63
CA HIS A 377 -33.91 -5.49 24.86
C HIS A 377 -33.05 -6.46 25.68
N GLU A 378 -33.50 -7.70 25.83
CA GLU A 378 -32.76 -8.76 26.52
C GLU A 378 -31.38 -8.97 25.87
N LEU A 379 -31.35 -9.17 24.54
CA LEU A 379 -30.10 -9.42 23.82
C LEU A 379 -29.14 -8.22 23.86
N LEU A 380 -29.66 -6.99 23.75
CA LEU A 380 -28.83 -5.78 23.83
C LEU A 380 -28.25 -5.59 25.24
N ALA A 381 -29.05 -5.84 26.29
CA ALA A 381 -28.57 -5.77 27.66
C ALA A 381 -27.50 -6.84 27.96
N GLU A 382 -27.67 -8.06 27.46
CA GLU A 382 -26.65 -9.11 27.54
C GLU A 382 -25.36 -8.72 26.81
N ALA A 383 -25.47 -8.06 25.66
CA ALA A 383 -24.33 -7.59 24.90
C ALA A 383 -23.54 -6.48 25.60
N ASP A 384 -24.25 -5.50 26.17
CA ASP A 384 -23.63 -4.41 26.92
C ASP A 384 -22.93 -4.94 28.19
N ALA A 385 -23.57 -5.85 28.94
CA ALA A 385 -22.96 -6.47 30.11
C ALA A 385 -21.68 -7.28 29.78
N ARG A 386 -21.65 -7.96 28.63
CA ARG A 386 -20.45 -8.66 28.12
C ARG A 386 -19.31 -7.69 27.82
N ALA A 387 -19.62 -6.51 27.27
CA ALA A 387 -18.62 -5.49 26.97
C ALA A 387 -18.02 -4.87 28.26
N ASP A 388 -18.87 -4.56 29.24
CA ASP A 388 -18.42 -3.99 30.52
C ASP A 388 -17.49 -4.94 31.28
N THR A 389 -17.82 -6.24 31.32
CA THR A 389 -16.99 -7.27 31.97
C THR A 389 -15.63 -7.44 31.28
N GLY A 390 -15.59 -7.32 29.95
CA GLY A 390 -14.34 -7.40 29.17
C GLY A 390 -13.43 -6.19 29.34
N ALA A 391 -14.00 -5.01 29.58
CA ALA A 391 -13.24 -3.79 29.87
C ALA A 391 -12.58 -3.83 31.26
N GLU A 392 -13.27 -4.38 32.27
CA GLU A 392 -12.73 -4.51 33.63
C GLU A 392 -11.59 -5.55 33.71
N ALA A 393 -11.72 -6.70 33.04
CA ALA A 393 -10.68 -7.74 33.04
C ALA A 393 -9.38 -7.30 32.33
N GLY A 394 -9.47 -6.41 31.34
CA GLY A 394 -8.29 -5.86 30.65
C GLY A 394 -7.52 -4.82 31.47
N ALA A 395 -8.17 -4.17 32.44
CA ALA A 395 -7.55 -3.16 33.30
C ALA A 395 -6.73 -3.78 34.45
N ASP A 396 -7.09 -4.98 34.93
CA ASP A 396 -6.44 -5.64 36.06
C ASP A 396 -5.07 -6.26 35.70
N THR A 397 -4.89 -6.71 34.45
CA THR A 397 -3.61 -7.28 33.97
C THR A 397 -2.47 -6.26 33.76
N GLY A 398 -2.73 -4.96 33.93
CA GLY A 398 -1.74 -3.89 33.70
C GLY A 398 -0.93 -3.46 34.94
N ALA A 399 -1.29 -3.91 36.15
CA ALA A 399 -0.78 -3.32 37.39
C ALA A 399 0.27 -4.16 38.15
N ASP A 400 0.49 -5.45 37.82
CA ASP A 400 1.31 -6.35 38.67
C ASP A 400 2.68 -6.76 38.09
N ALA A 401 3.13 -6.14 36.98
CA ALA A 401 4.43 -6.47 36.37
C ALA A 401 5.60 -5.55 36.80
N GLY A 402 5.49 -4.87 37.95
CA GLY A 402 6.43 -3.81 38.34
C GLY A 402 6.71 -3.67 39.82
N ALA A 403 6.75 -4.76 40.60
CA ALA A 403 7.13 -4.68 42.01
C ALA A 403 7.74 -5.98 42.55
N ASP A 404 8.76 -6.55 41.91
CA ASP A 404 9.61 -7.53 42.60
C ASP A 404 11.02 -7.63 42.00
N ALA A 405 11.79 -6.53 42.10
CA ALA A 405 13.22 -6.53 41.77
C ALA A 405 13.99 -5.48 42.58
N ASP A 406 13.79 -5.40 43.90
CA ASP A 406 14.74 -4.67 44.75
C ASP A 406 14.72 -5.15 46.22
N ALA A 407 15.13 -6.40 46.46
CA ALA A 407 15.46 -6.85 47.82
C ALA A 407 16.29 -8.16 47.82
N ARG A 408 17.60 -8.05 47.57
CA ARG A 408 18.66 -8.98 48.01
C ARG A 408 19.98 -8.36 47.54
N GLY A 409 20.85 -7.76 48.35
CA GLY A 409 21.14 -7.96 49.75
C GLY A 409 22.66 -7.74 49.88
N THR A 410 23.06 -6.51 50.19
CA THR A 410 24.43 -6.17 50.60
C THR A 410 24.59 -6.53 52.09
N ALA A 411 25.32 -7.59 52.41
CA ALA A 411 25.93 -7.77 53.73
C ALA A 411 26.98 -8.89 53.70
N GLY A 412 28.21 -8.58 54.14
CA GLY A 412 29.15 -9.59 54.62
C GLY A 412 30.60 -9.38 54.22
N GLY A 413 31.27 -8.38 54.79
CA GLY A 413 32.73 -8.36 54.85
C GLY A 413 33.26 -9.25 55.98
N ARG A 414 34.36 -9.95 55.71
CA ARG A 414 35.54 -10.08 56.59
C ARG A 414 36.75 -10.48 55.76
#